data_AF-A0A522VEK6-F1
#
_entry.id   AF-A0A522VEK6-F1
#
_cell.length_a   1.000
_cell.length_b   1.000
_cell.length_c   1.000
_cell.angle_alpha   90.00
_cell.angle_beta   90.00
_cell.angle_gamma   90.00
#
_symmetry.space_group_name_H-M   'P 1'
#
loop_
_entity.id
_entity.type
_entity.pdbx_description
1 polymer ?
#
loop_
_entity_poly.entity_id
_entity_poly.type
_entity_poly.pdbx_seq_one_letter_code
_entity_poly.pdbx_strand_id
1 'polypeptide(L)' 'MKKFPASHFAPKHFGWSVEGKVATITLNRPEKKNPLTFESYG' A
#
# COMPACT_ATOMS: atom_id res chain seq x y z
N MET A 1 -9.98 -17.12 -12.05
CA MET A 1 -9.21 -16.11 -11.27
C MET A 1 -9.12 -14.83 -12.11
N LYS A 2 -9.51 -13.67 -11.57
CA LYS A 2 -9.33 -12.37 -12.25
C LYS A 2 -7.86 -11.96 -12.17
N LYS A 3 -7.26 -11.60 -13.30
CA LYS A 3 -5.93 -10.99 -13.33
C LYS A 3 -6.07 -9.54 -12.88
N PHE A 4 -5.31 -9.16 -11.85
CA PHE A 4 -5.25 -7.79 -11.34
C PHE A 4 -3.85 -7.25 -11.62
N PRO A 5 -3.70 -6.19 -12.43
CA PRO A 5 -2.39 -5.60 -12.70
C PRO A 5 -1.94 -4.79 -11.48
N ALA A 6 -1.28 -5.48 -10.55
CA ALA A 6 -0.79 -4.93 -9.29
C ALA A 6 0.04 -3.65 -9.47
N SER A 7 0.84 -3.56 -10.53
CA SER A 7 1.65 -2.38 -10.86
C SER A 7 0.86 -1.12 -11.18
N HIS A 8 -0.41 -1.23 -11.58
CA HIS A 8 -1.27 -0.08 -11.88
C HIS A 8 -2.14 0.34 -10.69
N PHE A 9 -2.02 -0.33 -9.55
CA PHE A 9 -2.76 0.04 -8.35
C PHE A 9 -2.13 1.28 -7.70
N ALA A 10 -2.93 2.32 -7.48
CA ALA A 10 -2.49 3.57 -6.83
C ALA A 10 -3.25 3.76 -5.51
N PRO A 11 -2.76 3.19 -4.39
CA PRO A 11 -3.39 3.37 -3.08
C PRO A 11 -3.20 4.79 -2.55
N LYS A 12 -4.19 5.26 -1.78
CA LYS A 12 -4.19 6.62 -1.20
C LYS A 12 -3.41 6.75 0.11
N HIS A 13 -3.18 5.64 0.82
CA HIS A 13 -2.81 5.65 2.24
C HIS A 13 -1.42 5.09 2.55
N PHE A 14 -0.84 4.35 1.61
CA PHE A 14 0.46 3.72 1.75
C PHE A 14 1.23 3.82 0.43
N GLY A 15 2.55 3.82 0.52
CA GLY A 15 3.41 3.68 -0.64
C GLY A 15 3.27 2.28 -1.24
N TRP A 16 3.30 2.22 -2.57
CA TRP A 16 3.12 0.98 -3.32
C TRP A 16 4.12 0.92 -4.47
N SER A 17 4.85 -0.18 -4.56
CA SER A 17 5.74 -0.50 -5.67
C SER A 17 5.64 -1.99 -5.99
N VAL A 18 5.76 -2.33 -7.27
CA VAL A 18 5.72 -3.72 -7.74
C VAL A 18 6.91 -3.98 -8.63
N GLU A 19 7.70 -4.99 -8.27
CA GLU A 19 8.90 -5.43 -8.99
C GLU A 19 8.73 -6.90 -9.37
N GLY A 20 8.40 -7.15 -10.64
CA GLY A 20 8.13 -8.49 -11.15
C GLY A 20 6.95 -9.17 -10.42
N LYS A 21 7.27 -10.14 -9.56
CA LYS A 21 6.27 -10.89 -8.76
C LYS A 21 6.21 -10.45 -7.29
N VAL A 22 6.98 -9.45 -6.91
CA VAL A 22 7.06 -8.95 -5.53
C VAL A 22 6.40 -7.57 -5.45
N ALA A 23 5.58 -7.37 -4.42
CA ALA A 23 4.98 -6.08 -4.12
C ALA A 23 5.48 -5.56 -2.77
N THR A 24 5.83 -4.28 -2.73
CA THR A 24 6.35 -3.58 -1.56
C THR A 24 5.30 -2.58 -1.09
N ILE A 25 4.90 -2.70 0.18
CA ILE A 25 3.99 -1.80 0.87
C ILE A 25 4.79 -0.98 1.87
N THR A 26 4.68 0.34 1.80
CA THR A 26 5.36 1.25 2.73
C THR A 26 4.35 2.07 3.52
N LEU A 27 4.35 1.92 4.83
CA LEU A 27 3.55 2.74 5.73
C LEU A 27 4.37 4.00 6.07
N ASN A 28 3.95 5.15 5.53
CA ASN A 28 4.66 6.43 5.68
C ASN A 28 3.98 7.35 6.70
N ARG A 29 3.45 6.81 7.81
CA ARG A 29 2.88 7.60 8.93
C ARG A 29 3.58 7.28 10.26
N PRO A 30 4.91 7.52 10.36
CA PRO A 30 5.67 7.22 11.56
C PRO A 30 5.16 7.98 12.80
N GLU A 31 4.60 9.17 12.63
CA GLU A 31 4.03 10.01 13.69
C GLU A 31 2.84 9.36 14.39
N LYS A 32 2.09 8.51 13.69
CA LYS A 32 0.99 7.72 14.26
C LYS A 32 1.40 6.29 14.63
N LYS A 33 2.71 5.98 14.61
CA LYS A 33 3.28 4.64 14.78
C LYS A 33 2.85 3.65 13.68
N ASN A 34 2.64 4.11 12.45
CA ASN A 34 2.25 3.28 11.30
C ASN A 34 1.07 2.34 11.62
N PRO A 35 -0.09 2.90 12.01
CA PRO A 35 -1.24 2.07 12.35
C PRO A 35 -1.69 1.31 11.10
N LEU A 36 -1.95 0.02 11.25
CA LEU A 36 -2.47 -0.87 10.19
C LEU A 36 -4.00 -0.79 10.05
N THR A 37 -4.62 0.29 10.55
CA THR A 37 -6.08 0.47 10.53
C THR A 37 -6.49 1.53 9.52
N PHE A 38 -7.51 1.23 8.70
CA PHE A 38 -8.06 2.17 7.71
C PHE A 38 -8.61 3.44 8.35
N GLU A 39 -9.19 3.33 9.55
CA GLU A 39 -9.70 4.47 10.33
C GLU A 39 -8.61 5.51 10.64
N SER A 40 -7.33 5.12 10.64
CA SER A 40 -6.21 6.04 10.90
C SER A 40 -5.80 6.87 9.68
N TYR A 41 -6.31 6.54 8.50
CA TYR A 41 -5.98 7.18 7.22
C TYR A 41 -7.11 8.04 6.63
N GLY A 42 -8.03 8.53 7.48
CA GLY A 42 -8.90 9.65 7.14
C GLY A 42 -8.14 10.85 6.59
#